data_AF-A0A833FZT7-F1
#
_entry.id   AF-A0A833FZT7-F1
#
_cell.length_a   1.000
_cell.length_b   1.000
_cell.length_c   1.000
_cell.angle_alpha   90.00
_cell.angle_beta   90.00
_cell.angle_gamma   90.00
#
_symmetry.space_group_name_H-M   'P 1'
#
loop_
_entity.id
_entity.type
_entity.pdbx_description
1 polymer ?
#
loop_
_entity_poly.entity_id
_entity_poly.type
_entity_poly.pdbx_seq_one_letter_code
_entity_poly.pdbx_strand_id
1 'polypeptide(L)'
;VQAKAEGYRNIFVGYGDCGTGGLLDGVCEKHGVRRMAGPHCFAFYQGQEAYRKVADDDMMSFYMTDFLCRQFDAFFMKPLGLDRHPELIADYFGNYEKLIYLAQTNDPELDKVAEAAAVLLGLAYERRATGYGDLTAGLAKAAAKVPSAGHAETG
;
A
#
# COMPACT_ATOMS: atom_id res chain seq x y z
N VAL A 1 24.06 -1.44 -0.26
CA VAL A 1 25.44 -1.98 -0.24
C VAL A 1 25.81 -2.47 1.15
N GLN A 2 25.58 -1.66 2.19
CA GLN A 2 25.80 -2.04 3.60
C GLN A 2 25.19 -3.40 3.99
N ALA A 3 23.89 -3.63 3.78
CA ALA A 3 23.27 -4.91 4.12
C ALA A 3 23.96 -6.13 3.44
N LYS A 4 24.43 -6.00 2.19
CA LYS A 4 25.20 -7.09 1.55
C LYS A 4 26.53 -7.33 2.26
N ALA A 5 27.20 -6.27 2.71
CA ALA A 5 28.45 -6.36 3.48
C ALA A 5 28.22 -6.96 4.89
N GLU A 6 27.06 -6.71 5.49
CA GLU A 6 26.61 -7.31 6.75
C GLU A 6 26.15 -8.78 6.60
N GLY A 7 26.24 -9.36 5.40
CA GLY A 7 25.95 -10.77 5.14
C GLY A 7 24.51 -11.07 4.72
N TYR A 8 23.67 -10.07 4.50
CA TYR A 8 22.32 -10.28 3.96
C TYR A 8 22.39 -10.73 2.50
N ARG A 9 21.97 -11.98 2.26
CA ARG A 9 22.04 -12.63 0.94
C ARG A 9 20.84 -12.36 0.04
N ASN A 10 19.68 -12.04 0.63
CA ASN A 10 18.45 -11.81 -0.10
C ASN A 10 17.83 -10.49 0.36
N ILE A 11 17.89 -9.50 -0.53
CA ILE A 11 17.34 -8.16 -0.29
C ILE A 11 16.22 -7.95 -1.31
N PHE A 12 15.06 -7.59 -0.81
CA PHE A 12 13.86 -7.41 -1.60
C PHE A 12 13.15 -6.13 -1.18
N VAL A 13 12.73 -5.33 -2.15
CA VAL A 13 12.05 -4.05 -1.94
C VAL A 13 10.55 -4.31 -1.87
N GLY A 14 9.95 -4.08 -0.70
CA GLY A 14 8.51 -4.26 -0.46
C GLY A 14 7.60 -3.23 -1.13
N TYR A 15 8.17 -2.29 -1.88
CA TYR A 15 7.44 -1.23 -2.58
C TYR A 15 7.09 -1.64 -4.02
N GLY A 16 5.91 -1.21 -4.48
CA GLY A 16 5.65 -1.03 -5.91
C GLY A 16 6.41 0.18 -6.44
N ASP A 17 6.06 0.67 -7.63
CA ASP A 17 6.67 1.92 -8.14
C ASP A 17 6.38 3.13 -7.22
N CYS A 18 5.18 3.17 -6.63
CA CYS A 18 4.73 4.15 -5.65
C CYS A 18 4.95 5.61 -6.07
N GLY A 19 4.74 5.91 -7.35
CA GLY A 19 4.81 7.29 -7.88
C GLY A 19 6.20 7.73 -8.32
N THR A 20 7.17 6.82 -8.42
CA THR A 20 8.51 7.18 -8.94
C THR A 20 8.57 7.27 -10.47
N GLY A 21 7.51 6.85 -11.17
CA GLY A 21 7.46 6.91 -12.64
C GLY A 21 8.43 5.91 -13.30
N GLY A 22 8.70 4.79 -12.63
CA GLY A 22 9.64 3.76 -13.08
C GLY A 22 11.08 3.95 -12.58
N LEU A 23 11.42 5.08 -11.96
CA LEU A 23 12.79 5.36 -11.50
C LEU A 23 13.27 4.37 -10.41
N LEU A 24 12.35 3.76 -9.67
CA LEU A 24 12.68 2.72 -8.69
C LEU A 24 13.34 1.49 -9.35
N ASP A 25 13.03 1.18 -10.61
CA ASP A 25 13.62 0.04 -11.31
C ASP A 25 15.12 0.25 -11.53
N GLY A 26 15.54 1.44 -11.95
CA GLY A 26 16.96 1.77 -12.08
C GLY A 26 17.73 1.69 -10.76
N VAL A 27 17.10 2.07 -9.64
CA VAL A 27 17.70 1.91 -8.30
C VAL A 27 17.83 0.43 -7.94
N CYS A 28 16.80 -0.37 -8.21
CA CYS A 28 16.80 -1.80 -7.95
C CYS A 28 17.88 -2.51 -8.78
N GLU A 29 18.01 -2.19 -10.06
CA GLU A 29 19.02 -2.71 -10.98
C GLU A 29 20.44 -2.36 -10.53
N LYS A 30 20.69 -1.09 -10.20
CA LYS A 30 22.00 -0.62 -9.67
C LYS A 30 22.45 -1.42 -8.46
N HIS A 31 21.51 -1.86 -7.62
CA HIS A 31 21.79 -2.64 -6.43
C HIS A 31 21.62 -4.14 -6.61
N GLY A 32 21.19 -4.63 -7.77
CA GLY A 32 20.91 -6.03 -8.05
C GLY A 32 19.90 -6.61 -7.06
N VAL A 33 18.82 -5.87 -6.78
CA VAL A 33 17.71 -6.29 -5.93
C VAL A 33 16.41 -6.29 -6.73
N ARG A 34 15.41 -7.02 -6.23
CA ARG A 34 14.07 -7.07 -6.85
C ARG A 34 13.07 -6.33 -5.97
N ARG A 35 11.94 -5.94 -6.55
CA ARG A 35 10.84 -5.27 -5.83
C ARG A 35 9.49 -5.97 -6.02
N MET A 36 8.51 -5.55 -5.23
CA MET A 36 7.10 -5.85 -5.51
C MET A 36 6.71 -5.27 -6.87
N ALA A 37 5.99 -6.07 -7.66
CA ALA A 37 5.50 -5.62 -8.94
C ALA A 37 4.31 -4.66 -8.78
N GLY A 38 4.05 -3.88 -9.83
CA GLY A 38 2.89 -2.98 -9.91
C GLY A 38 3.19 -1.52 -9.58
N PRO A 39 2.19 -0.66 -9.81
CA PRO A 39 2.35 0.79 -9.73
C PRO A 39 2.37 1.34 -8.29
N HIS A 40 1.74 0.68 -7.33
CA HIS A 40 1.70 1.09 -5.92
C HIS A 40 1.09 -0.03 -5.05
N CYS A 41 1.09 0.16 -3.73
CA CYS A 41 0.58 -0.83 -2.79
C CYS A 41 -0.90 -1.16 -2.95
N PHE A 42 -1.75 -0.17 -3.28
CA PHE A 42 -3.18 -0.44 -3.51
C PHE A 42 -3.42 -1.43 -4.66
N ALA A 43 -2.56 -1.46 -5.68
CA ALA A 43 -2.70 -2.39 -6.80
C ALA A 43 -2.41 -3.82 -6.37
N PHE A 44 -1.33 -4.05 -5.61
CA PHE A 44 -1.03 -5.41 -5.15
C PHE A 44 -1.88 -5.83 -3.94
N TYR A 45 -2.41 -4.92 -3.12
CA TYR A 45 -3.39 -5.28 -2.09
C TYR A 45 -4.70 -5.78 -2.70
N GLN A 46 -5.17 -5.13 -3.76
CA GLN A 46 -6.34 -5.60 -4.53
C GLN A 46 -6.06 -6.87 -5.33
N GLY A 47 -4.79 -7.20 -5.56
CA GLY A 47 -4.36 -8.15 -6.57
C GLY A 47 -4.25 -7.47 -7.93
N GLN A 48 -3.11 -7.61 -8.59
CA GLN A 48 -2.79 -6.85 -9.79
C GLN A 48 -3.69 -7.19 -10.98
N GLU A 49 -4.22 -8.41 -11.04
CA GLU A 49 -5.19 -8.76 -12.08
C GLU A 49 -6.53 -8.06 -11.87
N ALA A 50 -7.03 -8.02 -10.63
CA ALA A 50 -8.26 -7.33 -10.29
C ALA A 50 -8.11 -5.82 -10.50
N TYR A 51 -7.00 -5.24 -10.01
CA TYR A 51 -6.69 -3.82 -10.21
C TYR A 51 -6.69 -3.42 -11.69
N ARG A 52 -6.04 -4.19 -12.59
CA ARG A 52 -6.02 -3.88 -14.02
C ARG A 52 -7.41 -3.81 -14.67
N LYS A 53 -8.41 -4.49 -14.11
CA LYS A 53 -9.78 -4.50 -14.64
C LYS A 53 -10.59 -3.29 -14.22
N VAL A 54 -10.21 -2.62 -13.11
CA VAL A 54 -10.98 -1.54 -12.49
C VAL A 54 -10.20 -0.22 -12.35
N ALA A 55 -8.92 -0.20 -12.76
CA ALA A 55 -8.04 0.94 -12.55
C ALA A 55 -8.58 2.22 -13.19
N ASP A 56 -9.17 2.13 -14.38
CA ASP A 56 -9.76 3.27 -15.09
C ASP A 56 -11.01 3.79 -14.36
N ASP A 57 -11.86 2.89 -13.85
CA ASP A 57 -13.06 3.24 -13.09
C ASP A 57 -12.75 3.83 -11.70
N ASP A 58 -11.56 3.53 -11.17
CA ASP A 58 -11.14 3.99 -9.85
C ASP A 58 -10.25 5.23 -9.90
N MET A 59 -10.01 5.84 -11.07
CA MET A 59 -9.09 6.99 -11.21
C MET A 59 -9.41 8.14 -10.25
N MET A 60 -10.69 8.39 -9.97
CA MET A 60 -11.15 9.45 -9.07
C MET A 60 -11.40 8.93 -7.64
N SER A 61 -10.74 7.85 -7.24
CA SER A 61 -10.92 7.22 -5.93
C SER A 61 -9.84 7.62 -4.93
N PHE A 62 -10.27 7.89 -3.70
CA PHE A 62 -9.39 7.99 -2.56
C PHE A 62 -9.29 6.62 -1.88
N TYR A 63 -8.12 5.97 -1.97
CA TYR A 63 -7.92 4.65 -1.38
C TYR A 63 -7.55 4.74 0.10
N MET A 64 -8.23 3.93 0.92
CA MET A 64 -7.88 3.68 2.31
C MET A 64 -7.48 2.21 2.52
N THR A 65 -6.65 1.99 3.53
CA THR A 65 -6.21 0.67 4.02
C THR A 65 -6.39 0.64 5.53
N ASP A 66 -6.30 -0.54 6.17
CA ASP A 66 -6.39 -0.68 7.62
C ASP A 66 -5.44 0.28 8.35
N PHE A 67 -4.22 0.44 7.84
CA PHE A 67 -3.24 1.37 8.40
C PHE A 67 -3.72 2.83 8.33
N LEU A 68 -4.26 3.25 7.17
CA LEU A 68 -4.77 4.60 6.99
C LEU A 68 -6.04 4.85 7.80
N CYS A 69 -6.90 3.84 8.00
CA CYS A 69 -8.02 3.93 8.93
C CYS A 69 -7.51 4.18 10.36
N ARG A 70 -6.55 3.38 10.83
CA ARG A 70 -5.97 3.53 12.18
C ARG A 70 -5.27 4.87 12.39
N GLN A 71 -4.80 5.51 11.32
CA GLN A 71 -3.98 6.72 11.37
C GLN A 71 -4.63 7.91 10.67
N PHE A 72 -5.96 7.88 10.47
CA PHE A 72 -6.67 8.88 9.68
C PHE A 72 -6.39 10.31 10.18
N ASP A 73 -6.47 10.52 11.49
CA ASP A 73 -6.18 11.81 12.10
C ASP A 73 -4.74 12.28 11.92
N ALA A 74 -3.80 11.33 12.03
CA ALA A 74 -2.38 11.62 11.99
C ALA A 74 -1.85 11.87 10.57
N PHE A 75 -2.51 11.33 9.55
CA PHE A 75 -2.08 11.46 8.15
C PHE A 75 -2.92 12.45 7.34
N PHE A 76 -4.20 12.61 7.67
CA PHE A 76 -5.11 13.48 6.91
C PHE A 76 -5.55 14.68 7.73
N MET A 77 -6.23 14.47 8.87
CA MET A 77 -6.86 15.60 9.58
C MET A 77 -5.85 16.67 10.01
N LYS A 78 -4.85 16.30 10.80
CA LYS A 78 -3.88 17.27 11.34
C LYS A 78 -2.91 17.80 10.30
N PRO A 79 -2.28 16.95 9.44
CA PRO A 79 -1.31 17.45 8.46
C PRO A 79 -1.92 18.32 7.38
N LEU A 80 -3.16 18.03 6.94
CA LEU A 80 -3.87 18.86 5.96
C LEU A 80 -4.62 20.03 6.61
N GLY A 81 -4.65 20.09 7.95
CA GLY A 81 -5.28 21.17 8.72
C GLY A 81 -6.81 21.14 8.72
N LEU A 82 -7.43 20.02 8.36
CA LEU A 82 -8.89 19.86 8.24
C LEU A 82 -9.60 19.99 9.60
N ASP A 83 -8.88 19.71 10.69
CA ASP A 83 -9.36 19.88 12.06
C ASP A 83 -9.59 21.36 12.43
N ARG A 84 -8.86 22.28 11.79
CA ARG A 84 -8.94 23.73 12.01
C ARG A 84 -9.65 24.46 10.86
N HIS A 85 -9.54 23.92 9.65
CA HIS A 85 -10.00 24.50 8.39
C HIS A 85 -10.79 23.45 7.58
N PRO A 86 -12.02 23.10 8.02
CA PRO A 86 -12.83 22.09 7.36
C PRO A 86 -13.19 22.45 5.91
N GLU A 87 -13.17 23.75 5.55
CA GLU A 87 -13.37 24.23 4.19
C GLU A 87 -12.36 23.64 3.18
N LEU A 88 -11.15 23.29 3.63
CA LEU A 88 -10.10 22.71 2.79
C LEU A 88 -10.45 21.30 2.28
N ILE A 89 -11.46 20.65 2.85
CA ILE A 89 -11.94 19.35 2.35
C ILE A 89 -12.36 19.49 0.88
N ALA A 90 -13.05 20.57 0.51
CA ALA A 90 -13.44 20.80 -0.88
C ALA A 90 -12.22 20.97 -1.80
N ASP A 91 -11.18 21.66 -1.35
CA ASP A 91 -9.97 21.90 -2.14
C ASP A 91 -9.15 20.61 -2.35
N TYR A 92 -8.99 19.80 -1.31
CA TYR A 92 -8.19 18.57 -1.38
C TYR A 92 -8.95 17.39 -1.96
N PHE A 93 -10.23 17.27 -1.63
CA PHE A 93 -11.02 16.07 -1.94
C PHE A 93 -12.12 16.30 -2.98
N GLY A 94 -12.38 17.53 -3.42
CA GLY A 94 -13.50 17.85 -4.32
C GLY A 94 -13.40 17.28 -5.74
N ASN A 95 -12.25 16.74 -6.14
CA ASN A 95 -12.11 16.01 -7.39
C ASN A 95 -12.27 14.49 -7.22
N TYR A 96 -12.35 13.96 -5.99
CA TYR A 96 -12.61 12.54 -5.78
C TYR A 96 -14.12 12.27 -5.78
N GLU A 97 -14.51 11.10 -6.27
CA GLU A 97 -15.91 10.67 -6.31
C GLU A 97 -16.24 9.67 -5.20
N LYS A 98 -15.26 8.83 -4.84
CA LYS A 98 -15.44 7.76 -3.86
C LYS A 98 -14.21 7.52 -3.00
N LEU A 99 -14.47 7.07 -1.78
CA LEU A 99 -13.50 6.49 -0.88
C LEU A 99 -13.60 4.97 -0.97
N ILE A 100 -12.53 4.33 -1.43
CA ILE A 100 -12.45 2.87 -1.51
C ILE A 100 -11.61 2.37 -0.35
N TYR A 101 -12.24 1.68 0.59
CA TYR A 101 -11.56 1.00 1.66
C TYR A 101 -11.16 -0.42 1.26
N LEU A 102 -9.85 -0.64 1.12
CA LEU A 102 -9.22 -1.94 0.88
C LEU A 102 -8.95 -2.63 2.22
N ALA A 103 -9.94 -3.38 2.71
CA ALA A 103 -9.89 -4.03 4.01
C ALA A 103 -8.93 -5.23 3.98
N GLN A 104 -7.84 -5.14 4.75
CA GLN A 104 -6.88 -6.22 4.93
C GLN A 104 -7.30 -7.20 6.04
N THR A 105 -8.09 -6.73 7.00
CA THR A 105 -8.68 -7.54 8.07
C THR A 105 -10.19 -7.37 8.13
N ASN A 106 -10.86 -8.29 8.81
CA ASN A 106 -12.30 -8.15 9.10
C ASN A 106 -12.49 -7.52 10.49
N ASP A 107 -12.23 -6.21 10.57
CA ASP A 107 -12.31 -5.40 11.80
C ASP A 107 -13.44 -4.36 11.66
N PRO A 108 -14.60 -4.56 12.32
CA PRO A 108 -15.75 -3.65 12.22
C PRO A 108 -15.46 -2.22 12.69
N GLU A 109 -14.46 -2.02 13.56
CA GLU A 109 -14.11 -0.67 14.00
C GLU A 109 -13.38 0.11 12.90
N LEU A 110 -12.62 -0.57 12.04
CA LEU A 110 -12.02 0.07 10.87
C LEU A 110 -13.04 0.39 9.79
N ASP A 111 -14.07 -0.46 9.64
CA ASP A 111 -15.18 -0.20 8.72
C ASP A 111 -15.89 1.12 9.10
N LYS A 112 -16.18 1.32 10.39
CA LYS A 112 -16.77 2.56 10.91
C LYS A 112 -15.91 3.79 10.64
N VAL A 113 -14.59 3.66 10.80
CA VAL A 113 -13.66 4.78 10.54
C VAL A 113 -13.67 5.15 9.05
N ALA A 114 -13.63 4.17 8.16
CA ALA A 114 -13.65 4.42 6.72
C ALA A 114 -14.99 5.03 6.27
N GLU A 115 -16.11 4.56 6.81
CA GLU A 115 -17.44 5.13 6.56
C GLU A 115 -17.53 6.57 7.06
N ALA A 116 -17.07 6.83 8.29
CA ALA A 116 -17.07 8.19 8.85
C ALA A 116 -16.16 9.13 8.05
N ALA A 117 -15.00 8.65 7.61
CA ALA A 117 -14.11 9.40 6.73
C ALA A 117 -14.77 9.72 5.39
N ALA A 118 -15.45 8.76 4.76
CA ALA A 118 -16.16 8.99 3.50
C ALA A 118 -17.25 10.07 3.65
N VAL A 119 -18.04 10.00 4.74
CA VAL A 119 -19.05 11.02 5.05
C VAL A 119 -18.41 12.40 5.27
N LEU A 120 -17.35 12.47 6.07
CA LEU A 120 -16.65 13.72 6.36
C LEU A 120 -16.09 14.36 5.10
N LEU A 121 -15.51 13.54 4.22
CA LEU A 121 -14.88 14.00 2.98
C LEU A 121 -15.89 14.23 1.84
N GLY A 122 -17.16 13.88 2.03
CA GLY A 122 -18.21 14.03 1.02
C GLY A 122 -18.11 13.03 -0.13
N LEU A 123 -17.55 11.85 0.11
CA LEU A 123 -17.27 10.82 -0.90
C LEU A 123 -18.22 9.63 -0.79
N ALA A 124 -18.55 8.99 -1.92
CA ALA A 124 -19.25 7.72 -1.89
C ALA A 124 -18.37 6.63 -1.25
N TYR A 125 -18.93 5.80 -0.38
CA TYR A 125 -18.18 4.76 0.31
C TYR A 125 -18.25 3.43 -0.44
N GLU A 126 -17.09 2.79 -0.64
CA GLU A 126 -17.00 1.45 -1.19
C GLU A 126 -16.01 0.62 -0.36
N ARG A 127 -16.43 -0.57 0.09
CA ARG A 127 -15.57 -1.51 0.80
C ARG A 127 -15.18 -2.68 -0.09
N ARG A 128 -13.89 -3.01 -0.12
CA ARG A 128 -13.35 -4.20 -0.78
C ARG A 128 -12.59 -5.05 0.23
N ALA A 129 -13.04 -6.29 0.46
CA ALA A 129 -12.31 -7.24 1.27
C ALA A 129 -11.17 -7.84 0.44
N THR A 130 -9.95 -7.32 0.61
CA THR A 130 -8.81 -7.69 -0.22
C THR A 130 -7.80 -8.59 0.49
N GLY A 131 -7.80 -8.58 1.82
CA GLY A 131 -6.65 -9.10 2.55
C GLY A 131 -5.38 -8.36 2.10
N TYR A 132 -4.25 -9.07 2.06
CA TYR A 132 -2.99 -8.52 1.59
C TYR A 132 -2.73 -8.72 0.08
N GLY A 133 -3.71 -9.25 -0.66
CA GLY A 133 -3.58 -9.54 -2.10
C GLY A 133 -2.29 -10.27 -2.47
N ASP A 134 -1.59 -9.74 -3.46
CA ASP A 134 -0.34 -10.30 -3.98
C ASP A 134 0.86 -10.11 -3.03
N LEU A 135 0.75 -9.30 -1.97
CA LEU A 135 1.87 -9.04 -1.06
C LEU A 135 2.37 -10.33 -0.42
N THR A 136 1.46 -11.16 0.12
CA THR A 136 1.83 -12.39 0.83
C THR A 136 2.58 -13.36 -0.08
N ALA A 137 2.06 -13.61 -1.28
CA ALA A 137 2.69 -14.48 -2.25
C ALA A 137 4.02 -13.90 -2.77
N GLY A 138 4.08 -12.58 -2.98
CA GLY A 138 5.29 -11.86 -3.38
C GLY A 138 6.41 -12.00 -2.36
N LEU A 139 6.11 -11.79 -1.07
CA LEU A 139 7.05 -11.95 0.03
C LEU A 139 7.48 -13.42 0.22
N ALA A 140 6.54 -14.36 0.15
CA ALA A 140 6.86 -15.79 0.23
C ALA A 140 7.81 -16.23 -0.90
N LYS A 141 7.55 -15.78 -2.14
CA LYS A 141 8.43 -16.03 -3.29
C LYS A 141 9.79 -15.34 -3.16
N ALA A 142 9.84 -14.16 -2.56
CA ALA A 142 11.09 -13.48 -2.25
C ALA A 142 11.90 -14.29 -1.25
N ALA A 143 11.28 -14.78 -0.16
CA ALA A 143 11.91 -15.56 0.89
C ALA A 143 12.38 -16.96 0.41
N ALA A 144 11.58 -17.66 -0.39
CA ALA A 144 11.89 -19.02 -0.87
C ALA A 144 13.12 -19.11 -1.79
N LYS A 145 13.61 -17.98 -2.33
CA LYS A 145 14.83 -17.94 -3.17
C LYS A 145 16.13 -17.96 -2.36
N VAL A 146 16.07 -18.21 -1.06
CA VAL A 146 17.22 -18.47 -0.21
C VAL A 146 17.52 -19.98 -0.25
N PRO A 147 18.63 -20.45 -0.85
CA PRO A 147 19.10 -21.79 -0.54
C PRO A 147 19.42 -21.83 0.96
N SER A 148 18.84 -22.79 1.68
CA SER A 148 19.09 -22.99 3.10
C SER A 148 20.59 -23.17 3.29
N ALA A 149 21.26 -22.20 3.92
CA ALA A 149 22.57 -22.45 4.46
C ALA A 149 22.39 -23.40 5.64
N GLY A 150 22.66 -24.69 5.42
CA GLY A 150 22.81 -25.64 6.51
C GLY A 150 23.83 -25.06 7.47
N HIS A 151 23.43 -24.88 8.73
CA HIS A 151 24.37 -24.59 9.79
C HIS A 151 25.20 -25.86 9.96
N ALA A 152 26.42 -25.86 9.42
CA ALA A 152 27.42 -26.85 9.79
C ALA A 152 27.87 -26.49 11.21
N GLU A 153 27.37 -27.23 12.19
CA GLU A 153 27.92 -27.23 13.55
C GLU A 153 29.34 -27.80 13.45
N THR A 154 30.34 -26.97 13.74
CA THR A 154 31.72 -27.41 13.92
C THR A 154 31.84 -28.06 15.30
N GLY A 155 32.06 -29.37 15.32
CA GLY A 155 32.58 -30.11 16.48
C GLY A 155 34.09 -29.97 16.64
#